data_AF-A0A519TRP6-F1
#
_entry.id   AF-A0A519TRP6-F1
#
_cell.length_a   1.000
_cell.length_b   1.000
_cell.length_c   1.000
_cell.angle_alpha   90.00
_cell.angle_beta   90.00
_cell.angle_gamma   90.00
#
_symmetry.space_group_name_H-M   'P 1'
#
loop_
_entity.id
_entity.type
_entity.pdbx_description
1 polymer ?
#
loop_
_entity_poly.entity_id
_entity_poly.type
_entity_poly.pdbx_seq_one_letter_code
_entity_poly.pdbx_strand_id
1 'polypeptide(L)'
;MEAYTGSVGDIVLFRIVDTFKIKSVQVSLKDPAGNLLEEGIATQQVNKMDWLFETMVVNDPMAGSSFQVTITNTPNNVVVVDVPI
;
A
#
# COMPACT_ATOMS: atom_id res chain seq x y z
N MET A 1 2.69 11.70 4.38
CA MET A 1 3.26 10.35 4.53
C MET A 1 4.72 10.62 4.83
N GLU A 2 5.17 10.52 6.09
CA GLU A 2 6.52 11.00 6.47
C GLU A 2 7.45 9.89 6.98
N ALA A 3 7.14 8.61 6.75
CA ALA A 3 7.89 7.53 7.40
C ALA A 3 8.26 6.34 6.50
N TYR A 4 8.18 6.46 5.17
CA TYR A 4 8.80 5.46 4.32
C TYR A 4 10.23 5.87 3.99
N THR A 5 11.20 5.07 4.42
CA THR A 5 12.63 5.31 4.25
C THR A 5 13.27 4.37 3.24
N GLY A 6 12.56 3.34 2.79
CA GLY A 6 13.11 2.29 1.93
C GLY A 6 13.77 1.15 2.68
N SER A 7 13.73 1.18 4.01
CA SER A 7 14.32 0.14 4.85
C SER A 7 13.38 -1.05 4.97
N VAL A 8 13.95 -2.24 5.19
CA VAL A 8 13.16 -3.42 5.60
C VAL A 8 12.57 -3.16 6.99
N GLY A 9 11.30 -3.52 7.16
CA GLY A 9 10.54 -3.30 8.40
C GLY A 9 9.91 -1.91 8.50
N ASP A 10 10.01 -1.06 7.46
CA ASP A 10 9.23 0.16 7.40
C ASP A 10 7.74 -0.20 7.36
N ILE A 11 6.95 0.49 8.17
CA ILE A 11 5.51 0.28 8.26
C ILE A 11 4.80 1.44 7.57
N VAL A 12 4.07 1.12 6.51
CA VAL A 12 3.23 2.06 5.77
C VAL A 12 1.78 1.84 6.16
N LEU A 13 1.18 2.86 6.77
CA LEU A 13 -0.21 2.86 7.20
C LEU A 13 -1.11 3.45 6.12
N PHE A 14 -2.04 2.65 5.60
CA PHE A 14 -3.12 3.10 4.72
C PHE A 14 -4.43 3.14 5.50
N ARG A 15 -5.05 4.31 5.58
CA ARG A 15 -6.42 4.46 6.08
C ARG A 15 -7.39 4.42 4.91
N ILE A 16 -8.26 3.41 4.89
CA ILE A 16 -9.22 3.18 3.82
C ILE A 16 -10.62 3.31 4.41
N VAL A 17 -11.37 4.27 3.87
CA VAL A 17 -12.77 4.52 4.23
C VAL A 17 -13.62 4.22 3.01
N ASP A 18 -14.38 3.14 3.09
CA ASP A 18 -15.34 2.69 2.07
C ASP A 18 -16.66 2.36 2.78
N THR A 19 -17.78 2.60 2.11
CA THR A 19 -19.11 2.22 2.60
C THR A 19 -19.37 0.72 2.47
N PHE A 20 -18.59 0.01 1.66
CA PHE A 20 -18.61 -1.45 1.53
C PHE A 20 -17.53 -2.14 2.36
N LYS A 21 -17.78 -3.41 2.73
CA LYS A 21 -16.78 -4.24 3.43
C LYS A 21 -15.59 -4.54 2.50
N ILE A 22 -14.41 -4.06 2.88
CA ILE A 22 -13.14 -4.39 2.24
C ILE A 22 -12.78 -5.85 2.48
N LYS A 23 -12.38 -6.55 1.42
CA LYS A 23 -11.91 -7.95 1.45
C LYS A 23 -10.39 -8.06 1.48
N SER A 24 -9.72 -7.25 0.66
CA SER A 24 -8.26 -7.28 0.54
C SER A 24 -7.72 -5.93 0.10
N VAL A 25 -6.49 -5.66 0.51
CA VAL A 25 -5.70 -4.50 0.10
C VAL A 25 -4.34 -5.03 -0.32
N GLN A 26 -4.03 -4.91 -1.60
CA GLN A 26 -2.71 -5.21 -2.15
C GLN A 26 -1.97 -3.89 -2.37
N VAL A 27 -0.71 -3.85 -1.99
CA VAL A 27 0.16 -2.69 -2.11
C VAL A 27 1.30 -3.08 -3.04
N SER A 28 1.58 -2.25 -4.04
CA SER A 28 2.73 -2.37 -4.92
C SER A 28 3.54 -1.08 -4.85
N LEU A 29 4.80 -1.17 -4.43
CA LEU A 29 5.76 -0.10 -4.53
C LEU A 29 6.33 -0.04 -5.94
N LYS A 30 6.33 1.14 -6.55
CA LYS A 30 6.84 1.35 -7.91
C LYS A 30 7.89 2.46 -7.94
N ASP A 31 8.87 2.28 -8.82
CA ASP A 31 9.84 3.32 -9.15
C ASP A 31 9.22 4.43 -10.02
N PRO A 32 9.93 5.54 -10.28
CA PRO A 32 9.40 6.63 -11.11
C PRO A 32 9.12 6.25 -12.57
N ALA A 33 9.70 5.16 -13.07
CA ALA A 33 9.43 4.62 -14.40
C ALA A 33 8.23 3.64 -14.41
N GLY A 34 7.63 3.37 -13.25
CA GLY A 34 6.51 2.47 -13.06
C GLY A 34 6.90 1.00 -12.90
N ASN A 35 8.19 0.68 -12.77
CA ASN A 35 8.64 -0.68 -12.51
C ASN A 35 8.30 -1.09 -11.07
N LEU A 36 7.91 -2.36 -10.90
CA LEU A 36 7.63 -2.92 -9.59
C LEU A 36 8.92 -3.10 -8.79
N LEU A 37 8.98 -2.51 -7.60
CA LEU A 37 10.06 -2.69 -6.63
C LEU A 37 9.68 -3.75 -5.59
N GLU A 38 8.44 -3.69 -5.09
CA GLU A 38 7.95 -4.60 -4.06
C GLU A 38 6.42 -4.70 -4.12
N GLU A 39 5.85 -5.84 -3.74
CA GLU A 39 4.40 -5.95 -3.50
C GLU A 39 4.06 -6.88 -2.34
N GLY A 40 2.88 -6.67 -1.76
CA GLY A 40 2.34 -7.55 -0.73
C GLY A 40 0.92 -7.19 -0.31
N ILE A 41 0.36 -8.03 0.56
CA ILE A 41 -0.97 -7.83 1.13
C ILE A 41 -0.84 -7.03 2.42
N ALA A 42 -1.59 -5.93 2.52
CA ALA A 42 -1.66 -5.17 3.77
C ALA A 42 -2.56 -5.89 4.78
N THR A 43 -2.20 -5.79 6.06
CA THR A 43 -2.91 -6.43 7.16
C THR A 43 -3.91 -5.46 7.79
N GLN A 44 -5.20 -5.84 7.79
CA GLN A 44 -6.25 -5.06 8.44
C GLN A 44 -6.04 -4.99 9.95
N GLN A 45 -6.10 -3.78 10.50
CA GLN A 45 -5.97 -3.54 11.93
C GLN A 45 -7.32 -3.68 12.66
N VAL A 46 -7.27 -3.72 13.99
CA VAL A 46 -8.46 -3.94 14.85
C VAL A 46 -9.58 -2.92 14.61
N ASN A 47 -9.24 -1.69 14.20
CA ASN A 47 -10.22 -0.64 13.90
C ASN A 47 -10.91 -0.80 12.52
N LYS A 48 -10.54 -1.83 11.75
CA LYS A 48 -11.08 -2.20 10.43
C LYS A 48 -10.89 -1.20 9.29
N MET A 49 -10.37 0.00 9.58
CA MET A 49 -10.13 1.06 8.59
C MET A 49 -8.65 1.19 8.23
N ASP A 50 -7.78 0.84 9.15
CA ASP A 50 -6.34 0.93 8.98
C ASP A 50 -5.77 -0.39 8.47
N TRP A 51 -4.86 -0.29 7.52
CA TRP A 51 -4.18 -1.39 6.86
C TRP A 51 -2.67 -1.14 6.90
N LEU A 52 -1.92 -2.10 7.43
CA LEU A 52 -0.46 -1.99 7.54
C LEU A 52 0.21 -2.81 6.45
N PHE A 53 1.09 -2.17 5.70
CA PHE A 53 2.04 -2.81 4.81
C PHE A 53 3.43 -2.72 5.45
N GLU A 54 4.06 -3.86 5.65
CA GLU A 54 5.43 -3.96 6.17
C GLU A 54 6.36 -4.31 5.01
N THR A 55 7.39 -3.49 4.81
CA THR A 55 8.36 -3.73 3.74
C THR A 55 9.30 -4.87 4.11
N MET A 56 9.53 -5.76 3.15
CA MET A 56 10.41 -6.91 3.26
C MET A 56 11.64 -6.79 2.36
N VAL A 57 11.71 -5.76 1.53
CA VAL A 57 12.82 -5.49 0.62
C VAL A 57 13.46 -4.14 0.93
N VAL A 58 14.80 -4.08 0.90
CA VAL A 58 15.51 -2.79 0.91
C VAL A 58 15.34 -2.17 -0.47
N ASN A 59 14.72 -0.99 -0.50
CA ASN A 59 14.56 -0.20 -1.70
C ASN A 59 15.30 1.13 -1.49
N ASP A 60 15.99 1.63 -2.51
CA ASP A 60 16.48 3.00 -2.49
C ASP A 60 15.34 3.88 -3.03
N PRO A 61 14.57 4.59 -2.17
CA PRO A 61 13.38 5.29 -2.62
C PRO A 61 13.81 6.46 -3.50
N MET A 62 13.63 6.29 -4.82
CA MET A 62 13.92 7.33 -5.78
C MET A 62 12.82 8.40 -5.71
N ALA A 63 13.21 9.67 -5.85
CA ALA A 63 12.26 10.76 -5.98
C ALA A 63 11.27 10.47 -7.13
N GLY A 64 9.97 10.50 -6.82
CA GLY A 64 8.91 10.14 -7.77
C GLY A 64 8.40 8.69 -7.67
N SER A 65 8.92 7.89 -6.74
CA SER A 65 8.35 6.58 -6.42
C SER A 65 6.95 6.72 -5.80
N SER A 66 6.14 5.67 -5.93
CA SER A 66 4.77 5.66 -5.41
C SER A 66 4.33 4.28 -4.91
N PHE A 67 3.36 4.27 -4.01
CA PHE A 67 2.58 3.08 -3.68
C PHE A 67 1.32 3.05 -4.53
N GLN A 68 1.13 1.98 -5.27
CA GLN A 68 -0.14 1.64 -5.89
C GLN A 68 -0.93 0.71 -4.97
N VAL A 69 -2.09 1.18 -4.50
CA VAL A 69 -2.96 0.47 -3.56
C VAL A 69 -4.18 -0.06 -4.32
N THR A 70 -4.29 -1.38 -4.41
CA THR A 70 -5.43 -2.08 -5.03
C THR A 70 -6.36 -2.60 -3.93
N ILE A 71 -7.57 -2.07 -3.90
CA ILE A 71 -8.58 -2.33 -2.89
C ILE A 71 -9.69 -3.17 -3.53
N THR A 72 -10.03 -4.31 -2.93
CA THR A 72 -11.17 -5.13 -3.36
C THR A 72 -12.23 -5.14 -2.26
N ASN A 73 -13.45 -4.72 -2.56
CA ASN A 73 -14.57 -4.73 -1.62
C ASN A 73 -15.60 -5.82 -1.94
N THR A 74 -16.68 -5.94 -1.16
CA THR A 74 -17.81 -6.82 -1.46
C THR A 74 -18.87 -6.03 -2.25
N PRO A 75 -19.30 -6.45 -3.46
CA PRO A 75 -19.32 -7.80 -4.02
C PRO A 75 -18.18 -8.17 -5.00
N ASN A 76 -16.98 -7.62 -4.85
CA ASN A 76 -15.78 -7.71 -5.72
C ASN A 76 -15.55 -6.49 -6.62
N ASN A 77 -15.92 -5.28 -6.18
CA ASN A 77 -15.45 -4.09 -6.89
C ASN A 77 -13.96 -3.88 -6.59
N VAL A 78 -13.21 -3.46 -7.60
CA VAL A 78 -11.77 -3.17 -7.50
C VAL A 78 -11.55 -1.68 -7.71
N VAL A 79 -10.80 -1.06 -6.80
CA VAL A 79 -10.37 0.34 -6.87
C VAL A 79 -8.86 0.36 -6.78
N VAL A 80 -8.21 1.12 -7.66
CA VAL A 80 -6.76 1.31 -7.67
C VAL A 80 -6.46 2.78 -7.38
N VAL A 81 -5.55 3.04 -6.45
CA VAL A 81 -5.15 4.40 -6.03
C VAL A 81 -3.63 4.47 -6.00
N ASP A 82 -3.05 5.43 -6.71
CA ASP A 82 -1.62 5.74 -6.60
C ASP A 82 -1.39 6.80 -5.50
N VAL A 83 -0.44 6.52 -4.61
CA VAL A 83 -0.07 7.35 -3.47
C VAL A 83 1.41 7.69 -3.60
N PRO A 84 1.78 8.95 -3.89
CA PRO A 84 3.18 9.34 -3.99
C PRO A 84 3.88 9.23 -2.62
N ILE A 85 5.17 8.89 -2.67
CA ILE A 85 6.06 8.83 -1.50
C ILE A 85 6.63 10.20 -1.19
#